data_AF-A0A917UUI4-F1
#
_entry.id   AF-A0A917UUI4-F1
#
_cell.length_a   1.000
_cell.length_b   1.000
_cell.length_c   1.000
_cell.angle_alpha   90.00
_cell.angle_beta   90.00
_cell.angle_gamma   90.00
#
_symmetry.space_group_name_H-M   'P 1'
#
loop_
_entity.id
_entity.type
_entity.pdbx_description
1 polymer ?
#
loop_
_entity_poly.entity_id
_entity_poly.type
_entity_poly.pdbx_seq_one_letter_code
_entity_poly.pdbx_strand_id
1 'polypeptide(L)'
;MTTSRTSQPFEFPGVLTLPRREQTPEGQLHRFRFDNGYGALVMHNVRQPPEQAFEVCLMDCTREPARPTFEHLICPEVMFGLSRAQVSDLLARAERLARHPRLTHFDDALLGEDF
;
A
#
# COMPACT_ATOMS: atom_id res chain seq x y z
N MET A 1 -32.94 15.85 -6.37
CA MET A 1 -32.60 14.42 -6.23
C MET A 1 -31.14 14.26 -6.60
N THR A 2 -30.24 14.33 -5.62
CA THR A 2 -28.80 14.20 -5.86
C THR A 2 -28.45 12.75 -5.61
N THR A 3 -28.22 11.99 -6.67
CA THR A 3 -27.78 10.60 -6.57
C THR A 3 -26.40 10.60 -5.90
N SER A 4 -26.36 10.27 -4.61
CA SER A 4 -25.16 9.80 -3.94
C SER A 4 -24.66 8.60 -4.73
N ARG A 5 -23.71 8.84 -5.63
CA ARG A 5 -23.02 7.78 -6.36
C ARG A 5 -22.20 7.06 -5.30
N THR A 6 -22.75 5.97 -4.79
CA THR A 6 -22.06 5.05 -3.89
C THR A 6 -20.80 4.61 -4.64
N SER A 7 -19.65 5.19 -4.26
CA SER A 7 -18.35 4.75 -4.75
C SER A 7 -18.20 3.30 -4.31
N GLN A 8 -18.53 2.39 -5.22
CA GLN A 8 -18.37 0.96 -4.99
C GLN A 8 -16.92 0.73 -4.52
N PRO A 9 -16.70 -0.01 -3.44
CA PRO A 9 -15.37 -0.15 -2.87
C PRO A 9 -14.42 -0.68 -3.94
N PHE A 10 -13.38 0.12 -4.27
CA PHE A 10 -12.29 -0.36 -5.10
C PHE A 10 -11.47 -1.33 -4.24
N GLU A 11 -11.58 -2.61 -4.55
CA GLU A 11 -10.95 -3.72 -3.81
C GLU A 11 -9.79 -4.29 -4.61
N PHE A 12 -8.75 -4.77 -3.92
CA PHE A 12 -7.64 -5.48 -4.54
C PHE A 12 -7.72 -6.94 -4.08
N PRO A 13 -8.19 -7.87 -4.93
CA PRO A 13 -8.30 -9.27 -4.56
C PRO A 13 -6.98 -9.83 -4.03
N GLY A 14 -7.07 -10.66 -2.99
CA GLY A 14 -5.89 -11.31 -2.39
C GLY A 14 -5.07 -10.43 -1.44
N VAL A 15 -5.51 -9.19 -1.18
CA VAL A 15 -4.97 -8.31 -0.14
C VAL A 15 -5.93 -8.31 1.04
N LEU A 16 -5.45 -8.69 2.22
CA LEU A 16 -6.29 -8.76 3.43
C LEU A 16 -6.45 -7.38 4.09
N THR A 17 -5.40 -6.56 4.01
CA THR A 17 -5.36 -5.23 4.60
C THR A 17 -6.27 -4.25 3.86
N LEU A 18 -7.15 -3.58 4.62
CA LEU A 18 -8.00 -2.52 4.09
C LEU A 18 -7.23 -1.19 4.00
N PRO A 19 -7.29 -0.48 2.87
CA PRO A 19 -6.62 0.80 2.73
C PRO A 19 -7.41 1.93 3.39
N ARG A 20 -6.70 2.93 3.90
CA ARG A 20 -7.28 4.27 4.07
C ARG A 20 -7.44 4.90 2.68
N ARG A 21 -8.64 5.39 2.38
CA ARG A 21 -8.98 5.99 1.09
C ARG A 21 -9.05 7.50 1.22
N GLU A 22 -8.55 8.20 0.22
CA GLU A 22 -8.61 9.66 0.10
C GLU A 22 -8.94 10.04 -1.34
N GLN A 23 -9.81 11.04 -1.51
CA GLN A 23 -10.17 11.56 -2.83
C GLN A 23 -9.20 12.68 -3.21
N THR A 24 -8.65 12.63 -4.43
CA THR A 24 -7.80 13.70 -4.99
C THR A 24 -8.44 14.26 -6.28
N PRO A 25 -7.97 15.42 -6.79
CA PRO A 25 -8.43 15.97 -8.06
C PRO A 25 -8.18 15.07 -9.28
N GLU A 26 -7.16 14.20 -9.20
CA GLU A 26 -6.74 13.28 -10.26
C GLU A 26 -7.47 11.94 -10.18
N GLY A 27 -7.94 11.55 -8.99
CA GLY A 27 -8.63 10.28 -8.78
C GLY A 27 -8.69 9.87 -7.32
N GLN A 28 -8.34 8.62 -7.02
CA GLN A 28 -8.44 8.08 -5.65
C GLN A 28 -7.09 7.58 -5.17
N LEU A 29 -6.70 8.02 -3.98
CA LEU A 29 -5.50 7.55 -3.28
C LEU A 29 -5.88 6.48 -2.26
N HIS A 30 -5.17 5.36 -2.29
CA HIS A 30 -5.31 4.26 -1.35
C HIS A 30 -3.99 4.08 -0.60
N ARG A 31 -4.03 4.17 0.72
CA ARG A 31 -2.87 3.97 1.59
C ARG A 31 -3.05 2.69 2.39
N PHE A 32 -2.20 1.71 2.12
CA PHE A 32 -2.11 0.45 2.84
C PHE A 32 -1.01 0.54 3.90
N ARG A 33 -1.27 -0.08 5.05
CA ARG A 33 -0.29 -0.30 6.10
C ARG A 33 -0.41 -1.75 6.54
N PHE A 34 0.60 -2.55 6.26
CA PHE A 34 0.63 -3.97 6.58
C PHE A 34 1.26 -4.19 7.97
N ASP A 35 0.89 -5.28 8.62
CA ASP A 35 1.40 -5.63 9.97
C ASP A 35 2.88 -6.02 9.97
N ASN A 36 3.48 -6.23 8.80
CA ASN A 36 4.91 -6.49 8.64
C ASN A 36 5.77 -5.23 8.70
N GLY A 37 5.19 -4.04 8.91
CA GLY A 37 5.93 -2.77 8.99
C GLY A 37 6.14 -2.07 7.66
N TYR A 38 5.74 -2.68 6.55
CA TYR A 38 5.67 -2.04 5.25
C TYR A 38 4.24 -1.56 4.95
N GLY A 39 4.10 -0.80 3.87
CA GLY A 39 2.82 -0.36 3.35
C GLY A 39 2.92 -0.08 1.86
N ALA A 40 1.83 0.37 1.27
CA ALA A 40 1.83 0.78 -0.12
C ALA A 40 0.95 2.02 -0.31
N LEU A 41 1.38 2.88 -1.22
CA LEU A 41 0.58 3.99 -1.71
C LEU A 41 0.16 3.66 -3.15
N VAL A 42 -1.15 3.66 -3.40
CA VAL A 42 -1.72 3.37 -4.72
C VAL A 42 -2.56 4.55 -5.17
N MET A 43 -2.20 5.16 -6.29
CA MET A 43 -3.03 6.16 -6.95
C MET A 43 -3.83 5.49 -8.06
N HIS A 44 -5.15 5.70 -8.07
CA HIS A 44 -6.04 5.33 -9.15
C HIS A 44 -6.41 6.59 -9.93
N ASN A 45 -5.87 6.76 -11.13
CA ASN A 45 -6.18 7.86 -12.02
C ASN A 45 -7.39 7.53 -12.90
N VAL A 46 -8.54 8.15 -12.59
CA VAL A 46 -9.82 7.87 -13.27
C VAL A 46 -9.87 8.39 -14.71
N ARG A 47 -8.87 9.17 -15.14
CA ARG A 47 -8.77 9.72 -16.51
C ARG A 47 -8.00 8.80 -17.46
N GLN A 48 -7.34 7.78 -16.92
CA GLN A 48 -6.54 6.82 -17.68
C GLN A 48 -7.34 5.56 -18.02
N PRO A 49 -6.97 4.81 -19.08
CA PRO A 49 -7.61 3.54 -19.38
C PRO A 49 -7.36 2.53 -18.23
N PRO A 50 -8.32 1.64 -17.91
CA PRO A 50 -8.22 0.73 -16.75
C PRO A 50 -6.96 -0.16 -16.71
N GLU A 51 -6.39 -0.44 -17.88
CA GLU A 51 -5.18 -1.24 -18.05
C GLU A 51 -3.92 -0.53 -17.55
N GLN A 52 -3.97 0.80 -17.38
CA GLN A 52 -2.85 1.66 -17.03
C GLN A 52 -3.23 2.73 -16.00
N ALA A 53 -4.35 2.53 -15.30
CA ALA A 53 -4.93 3.56 -14.44
C ALA A 53 -4.25 3.68 -13.08
N PHE A 54 -3.25 2.86 -12.77
CA PHE A 54 -2.67 2.80 -11.43
C PHE A 54 -1.20 3.16 -11.38
N GLU A 55 -0.85 3.78 -10.25
CA GLU A 55 0.51 4.05 -9.82
C GLU A 55 0.70 3.44 -8.43
N VAL A 56 1.84 2.82 -8.16
CA VAL A 56 2.13 2.14 -6.89
C VAL A 56 3.52 2.50 -6.38
N CYS A 57 3.62 2.77 -5.08
CA CYS A 57 4.87 2.96 -4.38
C CYS A 57 4.87 2.16 -3.07
N LEU A 58 5.92 1.39 -2.81
CA LEU A 58 6.11 0.70 -1.53
C LEU A 58 6.60 1.67 -0.46
N MET A 59 6.12 1.51 0.77
CA MET A 59 6.38 2.41 1.89
C MET A 59 7.02 1.66 3.07
N ASP A 60 8.01 2.27 3.72
CA ASP A 60 8.44 1.95 5.09
C ASP A 60 7.48 2.65 6.07
N CYS A 61 6.73 1.85 6.84
CA CYS A 61 5.76 2.31 7.82
C CYS A 61 6.24 2.12 9.27
N THR A 62 7.53 1.87 9.49
CA THR A 62 8.12 1.75 10.84
C THR A 62 8.33 3.09 11.55
N ARG A 63 8.18 4.20 10.82
CA ARG A 63 8.28 5.56 11.36
C ARG A 63 7.15 6.43 10.83
N GLU A 64 6.81 7.47 11.59
CA GLU A 64 5.90 8.52 11.15
C GLU A 64 6.70 9.80 10.81
N PRO A 65 6.48 10.42 9.63
CA PRO A 65 5.61 9.94 8.55
C PRO A 65 6.23 8.75 7.79
N ALA A 66 5.38 7.85 7.30
CA ALA A 66 5.80 6.76 6.42
C ALA A 66 6.52 7.29 5.17
N ARG A 67 7.56 6.59 4.70
CA ARG A 67 8.44 7.04 3.60
C ARG A 67 8.50 6.01 2.48
N PRO A 68 8.68 6.43 1.21
CA PRO A 68 8.98 5.50 0.13
C PRO A 68 10.19 4.62 0.46
N THR A 69 10.11 3.34 0.09
CA THR A 69 11.25 2.42 0.16
C THR A 69 11.41 1.69 -1.17
N PHE A 70 12.66 1.53 -1.58
CA PHE A 70 13.07 0.95 -2.86
C PHE A 70 14.01 -0.25 -2.67
N GLU A 71 14.10 -0.75 -1.44
CA GLU A 71 14.99 -1.86 -1.07
C GLU A 71 14.48 -3.21 -1.59
N HIS A 72 13.21 -3.28 -1.99
CA HIS A 72 12.55 -4.52 -2.40
C HIS A 72 12.38 -4.61 -3.92
N LEU A 73 12.85 -5.72 -4.50
CA LEU A 73 12.76 -5.99 -5.95
C LEU A 73 11.32 -6.06 -6.48
N ILE A 74 10.31 -6.19 -5.60
CA ILE A 74 8.91 -6.22 -6.01
C ILE A 74 8.41 -4.83 -6.47
N CYS A 75 9.02 -3.75 -5.98
CA CYS A 75 8.68 -2.36 -6.33
C CYS A 75 9.95 -1.50 -6.13
N PRO A 76 10.93 -1.60 -7.05
CA PRO A 76 12.23 -0.93 -6.91
C PRO A 76 12.16 0.58 -7.13
N GLU A 77 11.04 1.07 -7.65
CA GLU A 77 10.75 2.47 -7.88
C GLU A 77 9.24 2.70 -7.81
N VAL A 78 8.80 3.94 -8.05
CA VAL A 78 7.37 4.20 -8.27
C VAL A 78 6.98 3.58 -9.61
N MET A 79 6.03 2.65 -9.57
CA MET A 79 5.56 1.93 -10.74
C MET A 79 4.33 2.63 -11.31
N PHE A 80 4.33 2.93 -12.60
CA PHE A 80 3.24 3.64 -13.29
C PHE A 80 2.58 2.76 -14.35
N GLY A 81 1.39 3.16 -14.80
CA GLY A 81 0.73 2.51 -15.93
C GLY A 81 0.32 1.07 -15.63
N LEU A 82 -0.01 0.78 -14.38
CA LEU A 82 -0.38 -0.57 -13.94
C LEU A 82 -1.88 -0.81 -14.13
N SER A 83 -2.23 -2.07 -14.42
CA SER A 83 -3.60 -2.57 -14.33
C SER A 83 -3.95 -2.95 -12.89
N ARG A 84 -5.24 -3.03 -12.58
CA ARG A 84 -5.72 -3.47 -11.25
C ARG A 84 -5.15 -4.83 -10.84
N ALA A 85 -5.07 -5.79 -11.75
CA ALA A 85 -4.55 -7.13 -11.45
C ALA A 85 -3.07 -7.08 -11.05
N GLN A 86 -2.25 -6.31 -11.77
CA GLN A 86 -0.84 -6.11 -11.42
C GLN A 86 -0.68 -5.45 -10.06
N VAL A 87 -1.51 -4.43 -9.75
CA VAL A 87 -1.50 -3.82 -8.42
C VAL A 87 -1.88 -4.82 -7.34
N SER A 88 -2.92 -5.63 -7.55
CA SER A 88 -3.34 -6.67 -6.60
C SER A 88 -2.20 -7.65 -6.30
N ASP A 89 -1.51 -8.12 -7.33
CA ASP A 89 -0.37 -9.04 -7.16
C ASP A 89 0.78 -8.38 -6.39
N LEU A 90 1.10 -7.11 -6.70
CA LEU A 90 2.13 -6.36 -5.98
C LEU A 90 1.79 -6.17 -4.50
N LEU A 91 0.56 -5.75 -4.20
CA LEU A 91 0.09 -5.56 -2.84
C LEU A 91 0.09 -6.87 -2.05
N ALA A 92 -0.37 -7.96 -2.66
CA ALA A 92 -0.38 -9.27 -2.01
C ALA A 92 1.04 -9.82 -1.78
N ARG A 93 2.02 -9.44 -2.61
CA ARG A 93 3.44 -9.74 -2.37
C ARG A 93 4.03 -8.86 -1.26
N ALA A 94 3.69 -7.57 -1.25
CA ALA A 94 4.12 -6.63 -0.22
C ALA A 94 3.61 -7.01 1.18
N GLU A 95 2.34 -7.44 1.28
CA GLU A 95 1.73 -7.92 2.53
C GLU A 95 2.40 -9.19 3.08
N ARG A 96 2.99 -10.01 2.20
CA ARG A 96 3.71 -11.25 2.56
C ARG A 96 5.21 -11.08 2.74
N LEU A 97 5.76 -9.86 2.59
CA LEU A 97 7.16 -9.62 2.89
C LEU A 97 7.46 -10.00 4.35
N ALA A 98 8.70 -10.41 4.60
CA ALA A 98 9.20 -10.61 5.95
C ALA A 98 9.00 -9.34 6.79
N ARG A 99 8.77 -9.52 8.09
CA ARG A 99 8.63 -8.41 9.04
C ARG A 99 9.84 -7.49 8.96
N HIS A 100 9.59 -6.19 8.95
CA HIS A 100 10.61 -5.17 8.81
C HIS A 100 11.67 -5.32 9.91
N PRO A 101 12.98 -5.32 9.60
CA PRO A 101 14.04 -5.59 10.57
C PRO A 101 13.98 -4.71 11.83
N ARG A 102 13.67 -3.41 11.68
CA ARG A 102 13.45 -2.50 12.81
C ARG A 102 12.38 -2.98 13.81
N LEU A 103 11.28 -3.59 13.35
CA LEU A 103 10.25 -4.10 14.26
C LEU A 103 10.76 -5.32 15.02
N THR A 104 11.47 -6.22 14.35
CA THR A 104 12.10 -7.39 15.00
C THR A 104 13.06 -6.96 16.10
N HIS A 105 13.89 -5.94 15.85
CA HIS A 105 14.79 -5.41 16.88
C HIS A 105 14.09 -4.77 18.07
N PHE A 106 12.93 -4.13 17.87
CA PHE A 106 12.13 -3.60 18.98
C PHE A 106 11.52 -4.72 19.82
N ASP A 107 11.04 -5.79 19.18
CA ASP A 107 10.49 -6.95 19.88
C ASP A 107 11.59 -7.64 20.73
N ASP A 108 12.79 -7.84 20.18
CA ASP A 108 13.94 -8.41 20.89
C ASP A 108 14.39 -7.53 22.06
N ALA A 109 14.38 -6.20 21.91
CA ALA A 109 14.71 -5.27 22.97
C ALA A 109 13.69 -5.29 24.11
N LEU A 110 12.40 -5.38 23.78
CA LEU A 110 11.31 -5.45 24.77
C LEU A 110 11.33 -6.76 25.57
N LEU A 111 11.71 -7.87 24.92
CA LEU A 111 11.88 -9.17 25.59
C LEU A 111 13.12 -9.25 26.49
N GLY A 112 14.08 -8.34 26.30
CA GLY A 112 15.29 -8.22 27.11
C GLY A 112 15.16 -7.26 28.30
N GLU A 113 14.04 -6.53 28.43
CA GLU A 113 13.74 -5.77 29.64
C GLU A 113 13.03 -6.69 30.65
N ASP A 114 13.77 -7.10 31.69
CA ASP A 114 13.16 -7.69 32.89
C ASP A 114 12.26 -6.64 33.55
N PHE A 115 10.94 -6.87 33.53
CA PHE A 115 9.93 -6.07 34.25
C PHE A 115 9.86 -6.46 35.74
#